data_AF-A0A7Z9XDN4-F1
#
_entry.id   AF-A0A7Z9XDN4-F1
#
_cell.length_a   1.000
_cell.length_b   1.000
_cell.length_c   1.000
_cell.angle_alpha   90.00
_cell.angle_beta   90.00
_cell.angle_gamma   90.00
#
_symmetry.space_group_name_H-M   'P 1'
#
loop_
_entity.id
_entity.type
_entity.pdbx_description
1 polymer ?
#
loop_
_entity_poly.entity_id
_entity_poly.type
_entity_poly.pdbx_seq_one_letter_code
_entity_poly.pdbx_strand_id
1 'polypeptide(L)'
;MKAIRSFRLVNVFVVLGVILVMNGCAHQPVSRGELRQRVLEEMRIYIEKIPDPKRVEQLLVSVDALQQDLSELNRTVRKFRSDMRTLNVNYDATREDFCKIFDEYNMARKGKQRELLTSYRNMKELTTPSEWKSLAKLDEKALSESLRRPLVDI
;
A
#
# COMPACT_ATOMS: atom_id res chain seq x y z
N MET A 1 7.97 63.66 -4.72
CA MET A 1 7.02 62.60 -4.31
C MET A 1 6.90 61.49 -5.38
N LYS A 2 7.95 60.69 -5.63
CA LYS A 2 7.88 59.49 -6.51
C LYS A 2 8.50 58.23 -5.87
N ALA A 3 9.47 58.38 -4.97
CA ALA A 3 10.20 57.27 -4.35
C ALA A 3 9.43 56.46 -3.29
N ILE A 4 8.37 57.01 -2.68
CA ILE A 4 7.63 56.35 -1.60
C ILE A 4 6.58 55.35 -2.14
N ARG A 5 6.10 55.55 -3.39
CA ARG A 5 5.13 54.64 -4.03
C ARG A 5 5.78 53.36 -4.58
N SER A 6 7.02 53.44 -5.04
CA SER A 6 7.77 52.28 -5.57
C SER A 6 8.16 51.28 -4.47
N PHE A 7 8.44 51.75 -3.24
CA PHE A 7 8.81 50.87 -2.13
C PHE A 7 7.65 49.99 -1.64
N ARG A 8 6.41 50.50 -1.71
CA ARG A 8 5.20 49.73 -1.34
C ARG A 8 4.85 48.64 -2.36
N LEU A 9 5.09 48.87 -3.65
CA LEU A 9 4.85 47.88 -4.71
C LEU A 9 5.87 46.75 -4.69
N VAL A 10 7.16 47.05 -4.46
CA VAL A 10 8.22 46.04 -4.39
C VAL A 10 7.98 45.07 -3.23
N ASN A 11 7.56 45.55 -2.05
CA ASN A 11 7.25 44.69 -0.91
C ASN A 11 6.04 43.76 -1.15
N VAL A 12 5.03 44.21 -1.89
CA VAL A 12 3.87 43.35 -2.23
C VAL A 12 4.29 42.21 -3.16
N PHE A 13 5.13 42.48 -4.16
CA PHE A 13 5.64 41.43 -5.07
C PHE A 13 6.56 40.43 -4.37
N VAL A 14 7.39 40.89 -3.41
CA VAL A 14 8.26 40.01 -2.62
C VAL A 14 7.43 39.09 -1.70
N VAL A 15 6.40 39.62 -1.04
CA VAL A 15 5.51 38.81 -0.19
C VAL A 15 4.69 37.81 -1.01
N LEU A 16 4.19 38.21 -2.19
CA LEU A 16 3.46 37.31 -3.10
C LEU A 16 4.35 36.17 -3.63
N GLY A 17 5.63 36.47 -3.91
CA GLY A 17 6.63 35.48 -4.32
C GLY A 17 6.90 34.44 -3.23
N VAL A 18 7.02 34.85 -1.96
CA VAL A 18 7.24 33.92 -0.83
C VAL A 18 6.04 33.00 -0.60
N ILE A 19 4.81 33.48 -0.78
CA ILE A 19 3.59 32.67 -0.63
C ILE A 19 3.49 31.59 -1.74
N LEU A 20 3.93 31.89 -2.97
CA LEU A 20 3.90 30.94 -4.07
C LEU A 20 4.92 29.79 -3.92
N VAL A 21 6.09 30.05 -3.31
CA VAL A 21 7.11 29.02 -3.10
C VAL A 21 6.71 28.01 -2.01
N MET A 22 5.88 28.41 -1.04
CA MET A 22 5.44 27.52 0.04
C MET A 22 4.29 26.56 -0.32
N ASN A 23 3.55 26.81 -1.41
CA ASN A 23 2.48 25.91 -1.85
C ASN A 23 2.98 24.73 -2.72
N GLY A 24 4.28 24.70 -3.07
CA GLY A 24 4.87 23.66 -3.92
C GLY A 24 5.22 22.33 -3.22
N CYS A 25 5.01 22.21 -1.90
CA CYS A 25 5.47 21.05 -1.11
C CYS A 25 4.36 20.24 -0.42
N ALA A 26 3.08 20.43 -0.77
CA ALA A 26 1.98 19.78 -0.06
C ALA A 26 1.50 18.43 -0.64
N HIS A 27 2.04 17.97 -1.77
CA HIS A 27 1.62 16.70 -2.38
C HIS A 27 2.71 15.62 -2.23
N GLN A 28 2.82 15.04 -1.03
CA GLN A 28 3.62 13.83 -0.85
C GLN A 28 2.90 12.63 -1.49
N PRO A 29 3.58 11.83 -2.31
CA PRO A 29 2.99 10.63 -2.89
C PRO A 29 2.66 9.64 -1.78
N VAL A 30 1.40 9.21 -1.70
CA VAL A 30 0.94 8.16 -0.78
C VAL A 30 1.75 6.88 -0.99
N SER A 31 2.32 6.31 0.05
CA SER A 31 3.08 5.07 -0.05
C SER A 31 2.17 3.89 -0.45
N ARG A 32 2.76 2.83 -1.03
CA ARG A 32 2.01 1.59 -1.34
C ARG A 32 1.36 0.98 -0.10
N GLY A 33 1.99 1.12 1.07
CA GLY A 33 1.45 0.64 2.35
C GLY A 33 0.20 1.42 2.76
N GLU A 34 0.25 2.75 2.68
CA GLU A 34 -0.90 3.61 2.99
C GLU A 34 -2.05 3.41 1.99
N LEU A 35 -1.75 3.23 0.71
CA LEU A 35 -2.77 2.93 -0.30
C LEU A 35 -3.52 1.62 0.03
N ARG A 36 -2.80 0.57 0.43
CA ARG A 36 -3.41 -0.70 0.85
C ARG A 36 -4.27 -0.54 2.10
N GLN A 37 -3.79 0.21 3.10
CA GLN A 37 -4.55 0.50 4.32
C GLN A 37 -5.87 1.21 4.00
N ARG A 38 -5.84 2.22 3.13
CA ARG A 38 -7.05 2.93 2.69
C ARG A 38 -8.05 1.99 2.02
N VAL A 39 -7.58 1.09 1.18
CA VAL A 39 -8.47 0.17 0.45
C VAL A 39 -9.11 -0.85 1.36
N LEU A 40 -8.35 -1.40 2.33
CA LEU A 40 -8.91 -2.26 3.36
C LEU A 40 -9.97 -1.53 4.19
N GLU A 41 -9.73 -0.27 4.53
CA GLU A 41 -10.70 0.56 5.25
C GLU A 41 -11.95 0.84 4.40
N GLU A 42 -11.79 1.19 3.12
CA GLU A 42 -12.90 1.37 2.19
C GLU A 42 -13.73 0.09 2.03
N MET A 43 -13.09 -1.09 2.04
CA MET A 43 -13.78 -2.38 2.06
C MET A 43 -14.61 -2.56 3.33
N ARG A 44 -14.07 -2.25 4.52
CA ARG A 44 -14.81 -2.32 5.79
C ARG A 44 -16.05 -1.43 5.77
N ILE A 45 -15.88 -0.16 5.38
CA ILE A 45 -16.97 0.82 5.26
C ILE A 45 -18.05 0.34 4.27
N TYR A 46 -17.64 -0.33 3.19
CA TYR A 46 -18.59 -0.92 2.25
C TYR A 46 -19.34 -2.10 2.87
N ILE A 47 -18.62 -3.01 3.53
CA ILE A 47 -19.17 -4.21 4.17
C ILE A 47 -20.18 -3.85 5.25
N GLU A 48 -19.91 -2.84 6.08
CA GLU A 48 -20.82 -2.39 7.15
C GLU A 48 -22.21 -1.95 6.65
N LYS A 49 -22.33 -1.62 5.35
CA LYS A 49 -23.61 -1.22 4.73
C LYS A 49 -24.43 -2.42 4.24
N ILE A 50 -23.90 -3.63 4.35
CA ILE A 50 -24.61 -4.86 3.97
C ILE A 50 -25.71 -5.15 5.00
N PRO A 51 -26.96 -5.41 4.59
CA PRO A 51 -28.09 -5.55 5.53
C PRO A 51 -28.02 -6.74 6.50
N ASP A 52 -27.27 -7.79 6.14
CA ASP A 52 -27.19 -9.02 6.93
C ASP A 52 -26.02 -8.93 7.93
N PRO A 53 -26.28 -8.72 9.23
CA PRO A 53 -25.23 -8.49 10.23
C PRO A 53 -24.33 -9.71 10.44
N LYS A 54 -24.85 -10.92 10.26
CA LYS A 54 -24.05 -12.15 10.39
C LYS A 54 -23.07 -12.28 9.23
N ARG A 55 -23.52 -11.91 8.03
CA ARG A 55 -22.68 -11.87 6.83
C ARG A 55 -21.62 -10.78 6.92
N VAL A 56 -21.95 -9.63 7.50
CA VAL A 56 -21.01 -8.54 7.82
C VAL A 56 -19.89 -9.05 8.72
N GLU A 57 -20.20 -9.71 9.83
CA GLU A 57 -19.20 -10.25 10.75
C GLU A 57 -18.21 -11.19 10.04
N GLN A 58 -18.73 -12.13 9.24
CA GLN A 58 -17.91 -13.08 8.50
C GLN A 58 -17.03 -12.41 7.42
N LEU A 59 -17.55 -11.38 6.77
CA LEU A 59 -16.80 -10.59 5.79
C LEU A 59 -15.69 -9.78 6.45
N LEU A 60 -15.95 -9.16 7.59
CA LEU A 60 -14.94 -8.41 8.34
C LEU A 60 -13.80 -9.31 8.81
N VAL A 61 -14.10 -10.53 9.28
CA VAL A 61 -13.08 -11.55 9.60
C VAL A 61 -12.20 -11.86 8.37
N SER A 62 -12.80 -11.93 7.18
CA SER A 62 -12.04 -12.18 5.94
C SER A 62 -11.15 -10.99 5.55
N VAL A 63 -11.60 -9.76 5.81
CA VAL A 63 -10.79 -8.53 5.61
C VAL A 63 -9.64 -8.44 6.62
N ASP A 64 -9.88 -8.81 7.87
CA ASP A 64 -8.83 -8.90 8.91
C ASP A 64 -7.74 -9.90 8.52
N ALA A 65 -8.15 -11.09 8.06
CA ALA A 65 -7.22 -12.09 7.55
C ALA A 65 -6.42 -11.58 6.35
N LEU A 66 -7.08 -10.90 5.39
CA LEU A 66 -6.41 -10.28 4.24
C LEU A 66 -5.36 -9.24 4.69
N GLN A 67 -5.70 -8.39 5.66
CA GLN A 67 -4.78 -7.40 6.22
C GLN A 67 -3.55 -8.06 6.87
N GLN A 68 -3.77 -9.11 7.66
CA GLN A 68 -2.69 -9.86 8.30
C GLN A 68 -1.77 -10.51 7.27
N ASP A 69 -2.33 -11.23 6.30
CA ASP A 69 -1.57 -11.93 5.26
C ASP A 69 -0.73 -10.96 4.41
N LEU A 70 -1.28 -9.80 4.06
CA LEU A 70 -0.55 -8.74 3.34
C LEU A 70 0.61 -8.18 4.17
N SER A 71 0.40 -7.99 5.47
CA SER A 71 1.44 -7.52 6.40
C SER A 71 2.57 -8.54 6.52
N GLU A 72 2.24 -9.81 6.66
CA GLU A 72 3.22 -10.90 6.77
C GLU A 72 3.97 -11.15 5.45
N LEU A 73 3.30 -11.00 4.30
CA LEU A 73 3.97 -11.03 3.00
C LEU A 73 4.99 -9.90 2.88
N ASN A 74 4.64 -8.68 3.32
CA ASN A 74 5.59 -7.56 3.34
C ASN A 74 6.78 -7.83 4.26
N ARG A 75 6.56 -8.42 5.45
CA ARG A 75 7.64 -8.83 6.35
C ARG A 75 8.55 -9.89 5.70
N THR A 76 7.96 -10.87 5.01
CA THR A 76 8.69 -11.91 4.27
C THR A 76 9.60 -11.30 3.20
N VAL A 77 9.10 -10.33 2.43
CA VAL A 77 9.89 -9.62 1.40
C VAL A 77 11.02 -8.80 2.03
N ARG A 78 10.75 -8.08 3.13
CA ARG A 78 11.79 -7.30 3.85
C ARG A 78 12.87 -8.20 4.42
N LYS A 79 12.50 -9.32 5.03
CA LYS A 79 13.45 -10.33 5.54
C LYS A 79 14.33 -10.86 4.42
N PHE A 80 13.74 -11.33 3.32
CA PHE A 80 14.48 -11.82 2.16
C PHE A 80 15.50 -10.80 1.64
N ARG A 81 15.13 -9.52 1.53
CA ARG A 81 16.05 -8.46 1.10
C ARG A 81 17.17 -8.21 2.11
N SER A 82 16.87 -8.26 3.40
CA SER A 82 17.88 -8.14 4.45
C SER A 82 18.87 -9.30 4.37
N ASP A 83 18.37 -10.54 4.27
CA ASP A 83 19.19 -11.74 4.20
C ASP A 83 20.06 -11.74 2.93
N MET A 84 19.49 -11.37 1.78
CA MET A 84 20.24 -11.19 0.53
C MET A 84 21.32 -10.11 0.64
N ARG A 85 21.04 -8.99 1.31
CA ARG A 85 22.04 -7.93 1.52
C ARG A 85 23.20 -8.43 2.38
N THR A 86 22.89 -9.15 3.46
CA THR A 86 23.90 -9.78 4.33
C THR A 86 24.74 -10.78 3.56
N LEU A 87 24.12 -11.62 2.73
CA LEU A 87 24.85 -12.63 1.97
C LEU A 87 25.71 -12.01 0.86
N ASN A 88 25.23 -10.96 0.19
CA ASN A 88 25.97 -10.25 -0.86
C ASN A 88 27.27 -9.59 -0.38
N VAL A 89 27.38 -9.27 0.92
CA VAL A 89 28.62 -8.69 1.49
C VAL A 89 29.54 -9.74 2.11
N ASN A 90 29.12 -11.00 2.16
CA ASN A 90 29.92 -12.11 2.66
C ASN A 90 30.70 -12.74 1.49
N TYR A 91 32.02 -12.53 1.45
CA TYR A 91 32.89 -13.09 0.40
C TYR A 91 33.05 -14.61 0.46
N ASP A 92 32.73 -15.22 1.60
CA ASP A 92 32.75 -16.67 1.79
C ASP A 92 31.39 -17.33 1.50
N ALA A 93 30.37 -16.54 1.11
CA ALA A 93 29.04 -17.06 0.80
C ALA A 93 29.10 -18.07 -0.35
N THR A 94 28.51 -19.24 -0.16
CA THR A 94 28.44 -20.26 -1.20
C THR A 94 27.12 -20.16 -1.97
N ARG A 95 27.06 -20.82 -3.13
CA ARG A 95 25.82 -20.92 -3.92
C ARG A 95 24.68 -21.53 -3.09
N GLU A 96 24.99 -22.52 -2.25
CA GLU A 96 24.03 -23.21 -1.40
C GLU A 96 23.37 -22.25 -0.40
N ASP A 97 24.13 -21.28 0.14
CA ASP A 97 23.59 -20.24 1.01
C ASP A 97 22.54 -19.37 0.29
N PHE A 98 22.81 -18.99 -0.96
CA PHE A 98 21.85 -18.24 -1.78
C PHE A 98 20.61 -19.08 -2.06
N CYS A 99 20.78 -20.34 -2.49
CA CYS A 99 19.69 -21.25 -2.77
C CYS A 99 18.77 -21.41 -1.55
N LYS A 100 19.34 -21.57 -0.35
CA LYS A 100 18.58 -21.67 0.89
C LYS A 100 17.68 -20.45 1.13
N ILE A 101 18.22 -19.24 1.00
CA ILE A 101 17.44 -17.99 1.18
C ILE A 101 16.32 -17.89 0.13
N PHE A 102 16.60 -18.26 -1.12
CA PHE A 102 15.58 -18.27 -2.17
C PHE A 102 14.47 -19.29 -1.90
N ASP A 103 14.82 -20.49 -1.45
CA ASP A 103 13.86 -21.55 -1.16
C ASP A 103 12.97 -21.19 0.02
N GLU A 104 13.55 -20.69 1.12
CA GLU A 104 12.81 -20.19 2.28
C GLU A 104 11.84 -19.06 1.88
N TYR A 105 12.31 -18.07 1.12
CA TYR A 105 11.46 -16.99 0.61
C TYR A 105 10.34 -17.50 -0.29
N ASN A 106 10.63 -18.40 -1.22
CA ASN A 106 9.65 -18.95 -2.14
C ASN A 106 8.58 -19.77 -1.42
N MET A 107 8.96 -20.59 -0.44
CA MET A 107 8.03 -21.35 0.39
C MET A 107 7.11 -20.42 1.17
N ALA A 108 7.67 -19.44 1.88
CA ALA A 108 6.89 -18.47 2.66
C ALA A 108 5.95 -17.65 1.77
N ARG A 109 6.45 -17.10 0.65
CA ARG A 109 5.66 -16.34 -0.32
C ARG A 109 4.50 -17.16 -0.89
N LYS A 110 4.75 -18.40 -1.31
CA LYS A 110 3.70 -19.29 -1.85
C LYS A 110 2.65 -19.64 -0.79
N GLY A 111 3.07 -19.82 0.47
CA GLY A 111 2.16 -20.01 1.60
C GLY A 111 1.19 -18.84 1.74
N LYS A 112 1.74 -17.63 1.89
CA LYS A 112 0.94 -16.40 2.05
C LYS A 112 0.04 -16.12 0.85
N GLN A 113 0.49 -16.41 -0.37
CA GLN A 113 -0.35 -16.26 -1.56
C GLN A 113 -1.58 -17.19 -1.54
N ARG A 114 -1.47 -18.41 -1.00
CA ARG A 114 -2.62 -19.31 -0.87
C ARG A 114 -3.62 -18.81 0.17
N GLU A 115 -3.13 -18.27 1.28
CA GLU A 115 -3.97 -17.70 2.35
C GLU A 115 -4.73 -16.46 1.84
N LEU A 116 -4.05 -15.54 1.15
CA LEU A 116 -4.69 -14.40 0.47
C LEU A 116 -5.83 -14.84 -0.46
N LEU A 117 -5.56 -15.83 -1.33
CA LEU A 117 -6.57 -16.35 -2.26
C LEU A 117 -7.75 -17.02 -1.53
N THR A 118 -7.51 -17.60 -0.36
CA THR A 118 -8.56 -18.17 0.48
C THR A 118 -9.45 -17.08 1.05
N SER A 119 -8.86 -16.00 1.58
CA SER A 119 -9.60 -14.81 2.05
C SER A 119 -10.47 -14.19 0.95
N TYR A 120 -9.91 -14.01 -0.26
CA TYR A 120 -10.69 -13.53 -1.41
C TYR A 120 -11.83 -14.48 -1.81
N ARG A 121 -11.61 -15.79 -1.75
CA ARG A 121 -12.66 -16.78 -2.05
C ARG A 121 -13.80 -16.69 -1.04
N ASN A 122 -13.47 -16.65 0.26
CA ASN A 122 -14.47 -16.52 1.32
C ASN A 122 -15.29 -15.25 1.15
N MET A 123 -14.64 -14.12 0.88
CA MET A 123 -15.34 -12.86 0.59
C MET A 123 -16.28 -12.98 -0.61
N LYS A 124 -15.84 -13.63 -1.69
CA LYS A 124 -16.65 -13.85 -2.88
C LYS A 124 -17.86 -14.77 -2.63
N GLU A 125 -17.71 -15.81 -1.81
CA GLU A 125 -18.81 -16.74 -1.46
C GLU A 125 -19.85 -16.08 -0.55
N LEU A 126 -19.43 -15.16 0.33
CA LEU A 126 -20.29 -14.43 1.26
C LEU A 126 -20.96 -13.19 0.63
N THR A 127 -20.59 -12.81 -0.59
CA THR A 127 -21.14 -11.63 -1.26
C THR A 127 -22.06 -12.01 -2.41
N THR A 128 -23.04 -11.15 -2.68
CA THR A 128 -23.77 -11.19 -3.95
C THR A 128 -22.83 -10.76 -5.09
N PRO A 129 -23.16 -11.07 -6.36
CA PRO A 129 -22.35 -10.65 -7.50
C PRO A 129 -22.13 -9.13 -7.57
N SER A 130 -23.12 -8.34 -7.17
CA SER A 130 -23.04 -6.86 -7.16
C SER A 130 -22.13 -6.33 -6.04
N GLU A 131 -22.25 -6.91 -4.85
CA GLU A 131 -21.39 -6.58 -3.70
C GLU A 131 -19.94 -6.96 -4.00
N TRP A 132 -19.70 -8.17 -4.52
CA TRP A 132 -18.37 -8.64 -4.91
C TRP A 132 -17.74 -7.73 -5.96
N LYS A 133 -18.49 -7.34 -6.99
CA LYS A 133 -18.01 -6.43 -8.03
C LYS A 133 -17.59 -5.08 -7.45
N SER A 134 -18.33 -4.57 -6.47
CA SER A 134 -18.00 -3.32 -5.78
C SER A 134 -16.69 -3.44 -5.01
N LEU A 135 -16.53 -4.51 -4.23
CA LEU A 135 -15.29 -4.77 -3.46
C LEU A 135 -14.08 -5.00 -4.38
N ALA A 136 -14.23 -5.83 -5.42
CA ALA A 136 -13.16 -6.13 -6.36
C ALA A 136 -12.68 -4.88 -7.11
N LYS A 137 -13.58 -3.92 -7.38
CA LYS A 137 -13.22 -2.64 -8.02
C LYS A 137 -12.35 -1.75 -7.11
N LEU A 138 -12.55 -1.79 -5.80
CA LEU A 138 -11.70 -1.08 -4.84
C LEU A 138 -10.26 -1.62 -4.90
N ASP A 139 -10.13 -2.95 -4.91
CA ASP A 139 -8.83 -3.62 -4.99
C ASP A 139 -8.15 -3.41 -6.34
N GLU A 140 -8.89 -3.53 -7.45
CA GLU A 140 -8.37 -3.28 -8.80
C GLU A 140 -7.80 -1.87 -8.94
N LYS A 141 -8.52 -0.87 -8.42
CA LYS A 141 -8.05 0.52 -8.40
C LYS A 141 -6.73 0.64 -7.64
N ALA A 142 -6.65 0.04 -6.46
CA ALA A 142 -5.45 0.02 -5.63
C ALA A 142 -4.26 -0.62 -6.35
N LEU A 143 -4.48 -1.77 -6.98
CA LEU A 143 -3.47 -2.49 -7.73
C LEU A 143 -2.97 -1.65 -8.90
N SER A 144 -3.89 -1.06 -9.69
CA SER A 144 -3.55 -0.22 -10.83
C SER A 144 -2.69 0.99 -10.43
N GLU A 145 -3.02 1.62 -9.29
CA GLU A 145 -2.27 2.75 -8.76
C GLU A 145 -0.92 2.30 -8.19
N SER A 146 -0.84 1.15 -7.52
CA SER A 146 0.41 0.59 -7.04
C SER A 146 1.37 0.21 -8.18
N LEU A 147 0.86 -0.28 -9.32
CA LEU A 147 1.66 -0.67 -10.48
C LEU A 147 2.25 0.53 -11.22
N ARG A 148 1.57 1.68 -11.20
CA ARG A 148 2.07 2.94 -11.80
C ARG A 148 3.21 3.58 -11.00
N ARG A 149 3.40 3.17 -9.74
CA ARG A 149 4.43 3.73 -8.86
C ARG A 149 5.76 2.99 -9.02
N PRO A 150 6.91 3.68 -8.99
CA PRO A 150 8.22 3.03 -9.06
C PRO A 150 8.43 2.03 -7.90
N LEU A 151 9.26 1.01 -8.13
CA LEU A 151 9.52 -0.08 -7.16
C LEU A 151 10.39 0.32 -5.96
N VAL A 152 10.71 1.60 -5.82
CA VAL A 152 11.75 2.13 -4.93
C VAL A 152 11.30 2.17 -3.45
N ASP A 153 9.99 2.10 -3.18
CA ASP A 153 9.41 2.31 -1.84
C ASP A 153 9.10 1.02 -1.03
N ILE A 154 9.73 -0.12 -1.33
CA ILE A 154 9.53 -1.37 -0.56
C ILE A 154 10.84 -1.79 0.08
#